data_AF-A0A938P1T4-F1
#
_entry.id   AF-A0A938P1T4-F1
#
_cell.length_a   1.000
_cell.length_b   1.000
_cell.length_c   1.000
_cell.angle_alpha   90.00
_cell.angle_beta   90.00
_cell.angle_gamma   90.00
#
_symmetry.space_group_name_H-M   'P 1'
#
loop_
_entity.id
_entity.type
_entity.pdbx_description
1 polymer ?
#
loop_
_entity_poly.entity_id
_entity_poly.type
_entity_poly.pdbx_seq_one_letter_code
_entity_poly.pdbx_strand_id
1 'polypeptide(L)'
;MADTSLLDLYEFALSITPHAGTDYERAEHLLNWLSHNFRWLSTDYKKRTVKEIIARRGGNCFELATVYMSLIKTLGIRYRQVAEINIHPRSERRQRNAEALVAKKGPAGSVFGEEHNDHRWVEIFDGSSKDWIPADPSVGVIGLQPWLKSRVWFGKRWAVDTSITNAMIVPIAIFATDSAGRVTENRTSHYVVESFNRLYGGKLSALPSWESWRQGVERIGERCRGAFEGRVNLHDFGQELSALAATYKRLRLEFCGRWR
;
A
#
# COMPACT_ATOMS: atom_id res chain seq x y z
N MET A 1 26.47 -11.49 12.30
CA MET A 1 25.72 -10.34 11.75
C MET A 1 26.76 -9.32 11.34
N ALA A 2 26.72 -8.80 10.12
CA ALA A 2 27.63 -7.74 9.71
C ALA A 2 27.32 -6.46 10.52
N ASP A 3 28.36 -5.79 11.03
CA ASP A 3 28.20 -4.49 11.65
C ASP A 3 27.78 -3.47 10.57
N THR A 4 26.57 -2.94 10.71
CA THR A 4 26.00 -1.97 9.76
C THR A 4 26.08 -0.54 10.29
N SER A 5 26.72 -0.31 11.44
CA SER A 5 26.86 1.02 12.04
C SER A 5 27.58 2.01 11.11
N LEU A 6 28.52 1.51 10.31
CA LEU A 6 29.29 2.26 9.31
C LEU A 6 28.73 2.18 7.87
N LEU A 7 27.55 1.57 7.66
CA LEU A 7 26.97 1.46 6.31
C LEU A 7 26.71 2.85 5.72
N ASP A 8 27.37 3.18 4.61
CA ASP A 8 27.04 4.32 3.76
C ASP A 8 25.88 3.91 2.84
N LEU A 9 24.71 4.56 3.02
CA LEU A 9 23.51 4.23 2.25
C LEU A 9 23.61 4.67 0.78
N TYR A 10 24.43 5.67 0.46
CA TYR A 10 24.64 6.12 -0.92
C TYR A 10 25.47 5.08 -1.69
N GLU A 11 26.65 4.74 -1.17
CA GLU A 11 27.50 3.70 -1.77
C GLU A 11 26.79 2.35 -1.84
N PHE A 12 26.03 2.01 -0.79
CA PHE A 12 25.21 0.80 -0.78
C PHE A 12 24.15 0.80 -1.87
N ALA A 13 23.40 1.90 -2.04
CA ALA A 13 22.41 2.02 -3.11
C ALA A 13 23.07 1.94 -4.49
N LEU A 14 24.21 2.60 -4.71
CA LEU A 14 24.98 2.52 -5.96
C LEU A 14 25.43 1.09 -6.29
N SER A 15 25.83 0.32 -5.28
CA SER A 15 26.24 -1.08 -5.45
C SER A 15 25.09 -1.98 -5.97
N ILE A 16 23.84 -1.59 -5.73
CA ILE A 16 22.64 -2.29 -6.21
C ILE A 16 22.21 -1.81 -7.60
N THR A 17 22.59 -0.58 -7.99
CA THR A 17 22.17 0.06 -9.24
C THR A 17 23.31 0.35 -10.23
N PRO A 18 24.36 -0.48 -10.40
CA PRO A 18 25.58 -0.10 -11.12
C PRO A 18 25.40 0.18 -12.62
N HIS A 19 24.26 -0.21 -13.21
CA HIS A 19 23.97 -0.09 -14.65
C HIS A 19 22.64 0.62 -14.96
N ALA A 20 21.99 1.23 -13.96
CA ALA A 20 20.71 1.90 -14.17
C ALA A 20 20.91 3.33 -14.69
N GLY A 21 20.38 3.60 -15.89
CA GLY A 21 20.52 4.86 -16.60
C GLY A 21 19.46 5.90 -16.21
N THR A 22 18.32 5.46 -15.70
CA THR A 22 17.20 6.34 -15.28
C THR A 22 16.84 6.18 -13.81
N ASP A 23 16.13 7.17 -13.26
CA ASP A 23 15.60 7.09 -11.89
C ASP A 23 14.59 5.95 -11.72
N TYR A 24 13.79 5.66 -12.76
CA TYR A 24 12.91 4.50 -12.78
C TYR A 24 13.69 3.20 -12.63
N GLU A 25 14.71 2.99 -13.48
CA GLU A 25 15.53 1.76 -13.46
C GLU A 25 16.26 1.61 -12.11
N ARG A 26 16.78 2.69 -11.55
CA ARG A 26 17.42 2.68 -10.22
C ARG A 26 16.42 2.25 -9.15
N ALA A 27 15.23 2.85 -9.16
CA ALA A 27 14.19 2.54 -8.20
C ALA A 27 13.68 1.10 -8.35
N GLU A 28 13.56 0.60 -9.58
CA GLU A 28 13.19 -0.80 -9.87
C GLU A 28 14.26 -1.78 -9.38
N HIS A 29 15.54 -1.52 -9.65
CA HIS A 29 16.65 -2.34 -9.16
C HIS A 29 16.69 -2.40 -7.63
N LEU A 30 16.54 -1.26 -6.95
CA LEU A 30 16.48 -1.21 -5.49
C LEU A 30 15.28 -1.97 -4.92
N LEU A 31 14.11 -1.85 -5.56
CA LEU A 31 12.89 -2.54 -5.13
C LEU A 31 13.04 -4.06 -5.31
N ASN A 32 13.52 -4.49 -6.48
CA ASN A 32 13.79 -5.88 -6.77
C ASN A 32 14.80 -6.46 -5.78
N TRP A 33 15.90 -5.75 -5.52
CA TRP A 33 16.87 -6.19 -4.53
C TRP A 33 16.24 -6.35 -3.14
N LEU A 34 15.44 -5.38 -2.68
CA LEU A 34 14.77 -5.46 -1.38
C LEU A 34 13.85 -6.69 -1.33
N SER A 35 13.00 -6.88 -2.33
CA SER A 35 12.03 -7.98 -2.36
C SER A 35 12.67 -9.37 -2.42
N HIS A 36 13.88 -9.52 -2.96
CA HIS A 36 14.60 -10.79 -2.99
C HIS A 36 15.45 -11.04 -1.73
N ASN A 37 15.88 -9.98 -1.04
CA ASN A 37 16.80 -10.09 0.08
C ASN A 37 16.13 -9.97 1.45
N PHE A 38 14.90 -9.48 1.52
CA PHE A 38 14.17 -9.23 2.77
C PHE A 38 13.03 -10.21 2.94
N ARG A 39 12.83 -10.67 4.17
CA ARG A 39 11.68 -11.48 4.56
C ARG A 39 10.58 -10.60 5.16
N TRP A 40 9.34 -10.95 4.85
CA TRP A 40 8.21 -10.40 5.59
C TRP A 40 8.21 -10.90 7.02
N LEU A 41 8.14 -9.96 7.97
CA LEU A 41 8.07 -10.26 9.40
C LEU A 41 6.83 -9.58 9.98
N SER A 42 6.13 -10.29 10.87
CA SER A 42 4.98 -9.72 11.58
C SER A 42 5.39 -8.53 12.43
N THR A 43 4.52 -7.52 12.52
CA THR A 43 4.74 -6.32 13.34
C THR A 43 4.98 -6.68 14.80
N ASP A 44 6.11 -6.24 15.35
CA ASP A 44 6.48 -6.37 16.77
C ASP A 44 6.55 -5.02 17.51
N TYR A 45 6.15 -3.94 16.83
CA TYR A 45 6.11 -2.56 17.34
C TYR A 45 7.43 -2.00 17.87
N LYS A 46 8.56 -2.66 17.59
CA LYS A 46 9.90 -2.14 17.92
C LYS A 46 10.27 -1.04 16.94
N LYS A 47 10.82 0.07 17.44
CA LYS A 47 11.43 1.09 16.60
C LYS A 47 12.82 0.63 16.19
N ARG A 48 13.12 0.67 14.89
CA ARG A 48 14.41 0.32 14.31
C ARG A 48 14.86 1.41 13.35
N THR A 49 16.16 1.62 13.28
CA THR A 49 16.82 2.42 12.26
C THR A 49 16.87 1.66 10.94
N VAL A 50 17.08 2.38 9.83
CA VAL A 50 17.24 1.79 8.50
C VAL A 50 18.35 0.73 8.48
N LYS A 51 19.49 1.03 9.12
CA LYS A 51 20.65 0.13 9.21
C LYS A 51 20.30 -1.18 9.94
N GLU A 52 19.57 -1.09 11.06
CA GLU A 52 19.10 -2.27 11.79
C GLU A 52 18.12 -3.12 10.96
N ILE A 53 17.22 -2.48 10.20
CA ILE A 53 16.28 -3.21 9.33
C ILE A 53 17.06 -3.91 8.19
N ILE A 54 18.07 -3.25 7.60
CA ILE A 54 18.95 -3.85 6.59
C ILE A 54 19.73 -5.03 7.17
N ALA A 55 20.32 -4.89 8.35
CA ALA A 55 21.05 -5.98 9.02
C ALA A 55 20.14 -7.18 9.32
N ARG A 56 18.88 -6.91 9.72
CA ARG A 56 17.87 -7.93 9.99
C ARG A 56 17.37 -8.64 8.73
N ARG A 57 17.46 -7.99 7.56
CA ARG A 57 16.94 -8.48 6.28
C ARG A 57 15.46 -8.88 6.37
N GLY A 58 14.66 -8.04 7.02
CA GLY A 58 13.22 -8.27 7.10
C GLY A 58 12.48 -7.29 7.98
N GLY A 59 11.18 -7.20 7.71
CA GLY A 59 10.28 -6.29 8.40
C GLY A 59 8.85 -6.37 7.88
N ASN A 60 7.98 -5.54 8.44
CA ASN A 60 6.63 -5.31 7.94
C ASN A 60 6.61 -4.24 6.83
N CYS A 61 5.42 -3.90 6.31
CA CYS A 61 5.28 -2.92 5.22
C CYS A 61 5.89 -1.56 5.52
N PHE A 62 5.76 -1.08 6.76
CA PHE A 62 6.34 0.19 7.19
C PHE A 62 7.88 0.14 7.21
N GLU A 63 8.47 -0.93 7.75
CA GLU A 63 9.93 -1.11 7.78
C GLU A 63 10.51 -1.25 6.36
N LEU A 64 9.87 -2.04 5.49
CA LEU A 64 10.31 -2.22 4.10
C LEU A 64 10.19 -0.91 3.29
N ALA A 65 9.08 -0.18 3.43
CA ALA A 65 8.93 1.14 2.82
C ALA A 65 9.99 2.12 3.34
N THR A 66 10.30 2.09 4.64
CA THR A 66 11.31 2.97 5.25
C THR A 66 12.72 2.73 4.70
N VAL A 67 13.12 1.46 4.53
CA VAL A 67 14.40 1.12 3.89
C VAL A 67 14.41 1.61 2.45
N TYR A 68 13.36 1.27 1.68
CA TYR A 68 13.29 1.66 0.27
C TYR A 68 13.34 3.18 0.06
N MET A 69 12.56 3.94 0.84
CA MET A 69 12.59 5.40 0.84
C MET A 69 13.99 5.95 1.12
N SER A 70 14.71 5.35 2.07
CA SER A 70 16.04 5.82 2.44
C SER A 70 17.05 5.60 1.32
N LEU A 71 16.95 4.47 0.61
CA LEU A 71 17.83 4.16 -0.54
C LEU A 71 17.52 5.03 -1.76
N ILE A 72 16.26 5.20 -2.14
CA ILE A 72 15.92 6.06 -3.30
C ILE A 72 16.22 7.54 -3.00
N LYS A 73 16.09 7.98 -1.74
CA LYS A 73 16.44 9.33 -1.31
C LYS A 73 17.94 9.63 -1.47
N THR A 74 18.83 8.69 -1.15
CA THR A 74 20.28 8.92 -1.28
C THR A 74 20.67 9.13 -2.74
N LEU A 75 19.95 8.49 -3.67
CA LEU A 75 20.15 8.64 -5.12
C LEU A 75 19.45 9.87 -5.71
N GLY A 76 18.83 10.74 -4.90
CA GLY A 76 18.13 11.93 -5.37
C GLY A 76 16.80 11.66 -6.09
N ILE A 77 16.31 10.42 -6.07
CA ILE A 77 15.04 10.06 -6.71
C ILE A 77 13.90 10.70 -5.94
N ARG A 78 13.06 11.47 -6.64
CA ARG A 78 11.88 12.10 -6.04
C ARG A 78 10.84 11.04 -5.70
N TYR A 79 10.37 11.05 -4.46
CA TYR A 79 9.36 10.12 -3.98
C TYR A 79 8.37 10.82 -3.05
N ARG A 80 7.23 10.17 -2.78
CA ARG A 80 6.31 10.53 -1.71
C ARG A 80 5.78 9.27 -1.02
N GLN A 81 5.47 9.43 0.26
CA GLN A 81 4.89 8.36 1.06
C GLN A 81 3.44 8.14 0.69
N VAL A 82 2.98 6.90 0.78
CA VAL A 82 1.58 6.55 0.55
C VAL A 82 1.03 5.78 1.75
N ALA A 83 -0.13 6.26 2.22
CA ALA A 83 -0.96 5.64 3.24
C ALA A 83 -2.17 5.00 2.58
N GLU A 84 -2.46 3.76 2.91
CA GLU A 84 -3.58 3.01 2.34
C GLU A 84 -4.40 2.32 3.43
N ILE A 85 -5.72 2.36 3.29
CA ILE A 85 -6.62 1.45 4.01
C ILE A 85 -7.21 0.48 3.00
N ASN A 86 -7.13 -0.81 3.30
CA ASN A 86 -7.68 -1.89 2.48
C ASN A 86 -8.66 -2.75 3.26
N ILE A 87 -9.63 -3.33 2.55
CA ILE A 87 -10.49 -4.40 3.05
C ILE A 87 -9.65 -5.65 3.26
N HIS A 88 -9.95 -6.39 4.32
CA HIS A 88 -9.20 -7.56 4.77
C HIS A 88 -10.17 -8.62 5.34
N PRO A 89 -9.84 -9.93 5.32
CA PRO A 89 -10.67 -10.94 5.96
C PRO A 89 -10.91 -10.61 7.44
N ARG A 90 -12.13 -10.85 7.92
CA ARG A 90 -12.53 -10.64 9.31
C ARG A 90 -11.53 -11.23 10.30
N SER A 91 -11.20 -10.47 11.34
CA SER A 91 -10.33 -10.94 12.42
C SER A 91 -10.64 -10.22 13.73
N GLU A 92 -11.27 -10.94 14.66
CA GLU A 92 -11.50 -10.43 16.02
C GLU A 92 -10.20 -10.09 16.73
N ARG A 93 -9.13 -10.86 16.49
CA ARG A 93 -7.81 -10.57 17.06
C ARG A 93 -7.29 -9.21 16.61
N ARG A 94 -7.47 -8.86 15.33
CA ARG A 94 -7.08 -7.54 14.83
C ARG A 94 -7.98 -6.45 15.40
N GLN A 95 -9.28 -6.69 15.53
CA GLN A 95 -10.20 -5.77 16.17
C GLN A 95 -9.76 -5.44 17.62
N ARG A 96 -9.52 -6.46 18.45
CA ARG A 96 -9.03 -6.26 19.83
C ARG A 96 -7.69 -5.51 19.89
N ASN A 97 -6.76 -5.84 18.99
CA ASN A 97 -5.48 -5.12 18.91
C ASN A 97 -5.67 -3.66 18.49
N ALA A 98 -6.61 -3.39 17.56
CA ALA A 98 -6.92 -2.05 17.11
C ALA A 98 -7.59 -1.22 18.21
N GLU A 99 -8.51 -1.79 18.98
CA GLU A 99 -9.13 -1.14 20.15
C GLU A 99 -8.07 -0.75 21.19
N ALA A 100 -7.11 -1.63 21.48
CA ALA A 100 -5.99 -1.31 22.35
C ALA A 100 -5.10 -0.18 21.78
N LEU A 101 -4.91 -0.13 20.45
CA LEU A 101 -4.21 0.96 19.78
C LEU A 101 -4.99 2.28 19.86
N VAL A 102 -6.31 2.26 19.69
CA VAL A 102 -7.17 3.44 19.83
C VAL A 102 -7.13 3.97 21.25
N ALA A 103 -7.25 3.11 22.26
CA ALA A 103 -7.14 3.49 23.66
C ALA A 103 -5.77 4.15 23.98
N LYS A 104 -4.69 3.71 23.32
CA LYS A 104 -3.33 4.22 23.55
C LYS A 104 -2.98 5.47 22.73
N LYS A 105 -3.45 5.57 21.49
CA LYS A 105 -2.99 6.56 20.49
C LYS A 105 -4.11 7.45 19.96
N GLY A 106 -5.33 7.29 20.48
CA GLY A 106 -6.51 8.00 19.99
C GLY A 106 -7.03 7.44 18.65
N PRO A 107 -7.92 8.18 17.97
CA PRO A 107 -8.65 7.69 16.80
C PRO A 107 -7.76 7.21 15.64
N ALA A 108 -6.51 7.67 15.55
CA ALA A 108 -5.56 7.20 14.54
C ALA A 108 -5.24 5.70 14.62
N GLY A 109 -5.45 5.06 15.78
CA GLY A 109 -5.35 3.59 15.91
C GLY A 109 -6.42 2.83 15.13
N SER A 110 -7.50 3.50 14.71
CA SER A 110 -8.66 2.88 14.06
C SER A 110 -8.45 2.55 12.58
N VAL A 111 -7.31 2.94 11.99
CA VAL A 111 -6.90 2.51 10.63
C VAL A 111 -6.71 0.99 10.52
N PHE A 112 -6.61 0.32 11.67
CA PHE A 112 -6.72 -1.13 11.83
C PHE A 112 -8.12 -1.48 12.35
N GLY A 113 -8.70 -2.61 11.96
CA GLY A 113 -9.95 -3.09 12.57
C GLY A 113 -10.35 -4.49 12.12
N GLU A 114 -11.59 -4.88 12.35
CA GLU A 114 -12.07 -6.24 12.05
C GLU A 114 -11.89 -6.61 10.57
N GLU A 115 -12.39 -5.76 9.67
CA GLU A 115 -12.46 -5.99 8.21
C GLU A 115 -11.55 -5.07 7.38
N HIS A 116 -10.68 -4.30 8.04
CA HIS A 116 -9.77 -3.39 7.36
C HIS A 116 -8.39 -3.32 8.02
N ASN A 117 -7.42 -2.87 7.25
CA ASN A 117 -6.03 -2.79 7.67
C ASN A 117 -5.29 -1.62 7.00
N ASP A 118 -4.32 -1.05 7.71
CA ASP A 118 -3.38 -0.07 7.16
C ASP A 118 -2.33 -0.77 6.30
N HIS A 119 -1.85 -0.07 5.27
CA HIS A 119 -0.74 -0.47 4.44
C HIS A 119 0.07 0.75 4.00
N ARG A 120 1.39 0.57 3.90
CA ARG A 120 2.35 1.65 3.60
C ARG A 120 3.22 1.28 2.42
N TRP A 121 3.31 2.18 1.46
CA TRP A 121 4.12 2.06 0.24
C TRP A 121 4.50 3.46 -0.27
N VAL A 122 5.09 3.58 -1.46
CA VAL A 122 5.57 4.88 -1.98
C VAL A 122 5.19 5.10 -3.44
N GLU A 123 5.05 6.36 -3.83
CA GLU A 123 5.12 6.73 -5.25
C GLU A 123 6.49 7.33 -5.54
N ILE A 124 7.07 6.99 -6.70
CA ILE A 124 8.26 7.65 -7.23
C ILE A 124 7.86 8.51 -8.42
N PHE A 125 8.54 9.64 -8.62
CA PHE A 125 8.28 10.51 -9.77
C PHE A 125 9.09 10.01 -10.95
N ASP A 126 8.41 9.59 -12.02
CA ASP A 126 9.07 9.24 -13.27
C ASP A 126 9.18 10.48 -14.16
N GLY A 127 10.42 10.93 -14.40
CA GLY A 127 10.69 12.09 -15.22
C GLY A 127 10.26 11.95 -16.69
N SER A 128 10.14 10.71 -17.19
CA SER A 128 9.76 10.45 -18.58
C SER A 128 8.24 10.61 -18.80
N SER A 129 7.42 9.98 -17.96
CA SER A 129 5.95 10.15 -18.00
C SER A 129 5.46 11.43 -17.31
N LYS A 130 6.33 12.09 -16.53
CA LYS A 130 6.00 13.24 -15.66
C LYS A 130 4.88 12.94 -14.67
N ASP A 131 4.78 11.70 -14.21
CA ASP A 131 3.75 11.24 -13.29
C ASP A 131 4.34 10.49 -12.08
N TRP A 132 3.52 10.35 -11.05
CA TRP A 132 3.80 9.55 -9.87
C TRP A 132 3.41 8.09 -10.14
N ILE A 133 4.39 7.20 -10.06
CA ILE A 133 4.19 5.77 -10.28
C ILE A 133 4.31 5.01 -8.96
N PRO A 134 3.47 3.98 -8.73
CA PRO A 134 3.50 3.24 -7.48
C PRO A 134 4.72 2.33 -7.41
N ALA A 135 5.33 2.25 -6.24
CA ALA A 135 6.35 1.29 -5.87
C ALA A 135 6.02 0.76 -4.47
N ASP A 136 5.68 -0.53 -4.38
CA ASP A 136 5.30 -1.19 -3.14
C ASP A 136 6.31 -2.30 -2.80
N PRO A 137 7.26 -2.02 -1.90
CA PRO A 137 8.31 -2.97 -1.54
C PRO A 137 7.80 -4.18 -0.77
N SER A 138 6.59 -4.10 -0.18
CA SER A 138 5.99 -5.19 0.58
C SER A 138 5.45 -6.30 -0.31
N VAL A 139 5.09 -5.94 -1.55
CA VAL A 139 4.54 -6.87 -2.54
C VAL A 139 5.50 -7.10 -3.71
N GLY A 140 6.57 -6.29 -3.79
CA GLY A 140 7.61 -6.37 -4.80
C GLY A 140 7.13 -5.98 -6.19
N VAL A 141 6.39 -4.86 -6.28
CA VAL A 141 5.91 -4.32 -7.56
C VAL A 141 6.25 -2.84 -7.71
N ILE A 142 6.54 -2.45 -8.94
CA ILE A 142 6.72 -1.07 -9.37
C ILE A 142 5.94 -0.84 -10.67
N GLY A 143 5.41 0.37 -10.84
CA GLY A 143 4.58 0.74 -11.99
C GLY A 143 3.10 0.45 -11.81
N LEU A 144 2.26 1.24 -12.49
CA LEU A 144 0.81 1.23 -12.30
C LEU A 144 0.17 -0.13 -12.63
N GLN A 145 0.51 -0.72 -13.78
CA GLN A 145 -0.08 -2.00 -14.20
C GLN A 145 0.27 -3.17 -13.26
N PRO A 146 1.56 -3.41 -12.90
CA PRO A 146 1.91 -4.40 -11.89
C PRO A 146 1.22 -4.17 -10.55
N TRP A 147 1.19 -2.92 -10.08
CA TRP A 147 0.50 -2.58 -8.83
C TRP A 147 -0.99 -2.90 -8.88
N LEU A 148 -1.71 -2.49 -9.94
CA LEU A 148 -3.14 -2.81 -10.10
C LEU A 148 -3.39 -4.33 -10.13
N LYS A 149 -2.52 -5.09 -10.80
CA LYS A 149 -2.61 -6.56 -10.84
C LYS A 149 -2.30 -7.23 -9.49
N SER A 150 -1.53 -6.57 -8.64
CA SER A 150 -1.29 -7.00 -7.27
C SER A 150 -2.46 -6.66 -6.31
N ARG A 151 -3.19 -5.55 -6.54
CA ARG A 151 -4.14 -4.99 -5.56
C ARG A 151 -5.62 -5.08 -5.93
N VAL A 152 -6.01 -4.91 -7.20
CA VAL A 152 -7.43 -4.83 -7.62
C VAL A 152 -7.86 -5.86 -8.67
N TRP A 153 -6.91 -6.59 -9.27
CA TRP A 153 -7.21 -7.68 -10.20
C TRP A 153 -7.98 -8.88 -9.60
N PHE A 154 -9.10 -9.24 -10.22
CA PHE A 154 -9.98 -10.37 -9.88
C PHE A 154 -9.39 -11.77 -10.13
N GLY A 155 -8.33 -11.87 -10.94
CA GLY A 155 -7.60 -13.12 -11.16
C GLY A 155 -6.52 -13.37 -10.10
N LYS A 156 -5.57 -14.26 -10.39
CA LYS A 156 -4.43 -14.51 -9.50
C LYS A 156 -3.59 -13.24 -9.35
N ARG A 157 -3.28 -12.87 -8.10
CA ARG A 157 -2.47 -11.68 -7.77
C ARG A 157 -1.05 -11.80 -8.32
N TRP A 158 -0.53 -10.68 -8.80
CA TRP A 158 0.87 -10.53 -9.21
C TRP A 158 1.66 -9.95 -8.03
N ALA A 159 2.29 -10.80 -7.23
CA ALA A 159 3.13 -10.39 -6.09
C ALA A 159 4.22 -11.43 -5.84
N VAL A 160 5.36 -11.00 -5.30
CA VAL A 160 6.48 -11.89 -4.94
C VAL A 160 6.07 -12.87 -3.84
N ASP A 161 5.32 -12.37 -2.84
CA ASP A 161 4.74 -13.19 -1.78
C ASP A 161 3.23 -12.98 -1.69
N THR A 162 2.49 -13.97 -2.21
CA THR A 162 1.02 -13.92 -2.19
C THR A 162 0.42 -14.17 -0.80
N SER A 163 1.18 -14.69 0.17
CA SER A 163 0.67 -14.93 1.53
C SER A 163 0.29 -13.63 2.24
N ILE A 164 0.97 -12.53 1.90
CA ILE A 164 0.72 -11.18 2.44
C ILE A 164 -0.41 -10.51 1.65
N THR A 165 -0.32 -10.51 0.31
CA THR A 165 -1.26 -9.76 -0.54
C THR A 165 -2.64 -10.37 -0.62
N ASN A 166 -2.78 -11.69 -0.44
CA ASN A 166 -4.10 -12.34 -0.51
C ASN A 166 -5.03 -11.88 0.62
N ALA A 167 -4.47 -11.46 1.75
CA ALA A 167 -5.24 -10.96 2.85
C ALA A 167 -5.64 -9.47 2.65
N MET A 168 -4.91 -8.72 1.82
CA MET A 168 -5.28 -7.36 1.41
C MET A 168 -6.24 -7.41 0.21
N ILE A 169 -7.54 -7.54 0.49
CA ILE A 169 -8.57 -7.86 -0.52
C ILE A 169 -8.69 -6.77 -1.58
N VAL A 170 -8.82 -5.50 -1.18
CA VAL A 170 -8.90 -4.35 -2.09
C VAL A 170 -8.64 -3.05 -1.32
N PRO A 171 -7.86 -2.09 -1.87
CA PRO A 171 -7.74 -0.76 -1.29
C PRO A 171 -9.09 -0.01 -1.36
N ILE A 172 -9.39 0.79 -0.33
CA ILE A 172 -10.60 1.63 -0.26
C ILE A 172 -10.30 3.11 0.02
N ALA A 173 -9.07 3.42 0.45
CA ALA A 173 -8.57 4.78 0.59
C ALA A 173 -7.05 4.79 0.38
N ILE A 174 -6.54 5.70 -0.43
CA ILE A 174 -5.13 5.85 -0.75
C ILE A 174 -4.78 7.34 -0.73
N PHE A 175 -3.79 7.71 0.07
CA PHE A 175 -3.37 9.10 0.26
C PHE A 175 -1.86 9.22 0.11
N ALA A 176 -1.41 10.22 -0.63
CA ALA A 176 -0.03 10.67 -0.51
C ALA A 176 0.14 11.41 0.83
N THR A 177 1.27 11.21 1.49
CA THR A 177 1.58 11.86 2.77
C THR A 177 2.95 12.52 2.77
N ASP A 178 3.10 13.55 3.60
CA ASP A 178 4.40 14.16 3.89
C ASP A 178 5.23 13.34 4.89
N SER A 179 6.43 13.82 5.23
CA SER A 179 7.31 13.17 6.22
C SER A 179 6.77 13.14 7.64
N ALA A 180 5.78 13.98 7.96
CA ALA A 180 5.08 13.97 9.25
C ALA A 180 3.85 13.03 9.23
N GLY A 181 3.57 12.37 8.10
CA GLY A 181 2.42 11.50 7.93
C GLY A 181 1.11 12.25 7.65
N ARG A 182 1.16 13.56 7.39
CA ARG A 182 -0.03 14.34 7.05
C ARG A 182 -0.43 14.06 5.61
N VAL A 183 -1.74 13.89 5.38
CA VAL A 183 -2.30 13.71 4.03
C VAL A 183 -2.08 14.97 3.21
N THR A 184 -1.43 14.82 2.06
CA THR A 184 -1.16 15.91 1.11
C THR A 184 -2.01 15.80 -0.14
N GLU A 185 -2.37 14.59 -0.56
CA GLU A 185 -3.20 14.37 -1.75
C GLU A 185 -4.04 13.10 -1.59
N ASN A 186 -5.30 13.14 -2.07
CA ASN A 186 -6.14 11.96 -2.18
C ASN A 186 -5.94 11.29 -3.55
N ARG A 187 -5.41 10.06 -3.54
CA ARG A 187 -5.10 9.26 -4.73
C ARG A 187 -6.12 8.14 -4.97
N THR A 188 -7.16 8.07 -4.14
CA THR A 188 -8.11 6.95 -4.11
C THR A 188 -8.78 6.74 -5.48
N SER A 189 -9.43 7.78 -6.04
CA SER A 189 -10.14 7.66 -7.32
C SER A 189 -9.22 7.27 -8.48
N HIS A 190 -8.01 7.84 -8.52
CA HIS A 190 -7.01 7.50 -9.53
C HIS A 190 -6.73 6.00 -9.59
N TYR A 191 -6.49 5.37 -8.44
CA TYR A 191 -6.15 3.94 -8.38
C TYR A 191 -7.37 3.01 -8.44
N VAL A 192 -8.38 3.24 -7.61
CA VAL A 192 -9.47 2.27 -7.38
C VAL A 192 -10.77 2.56 -8.12
N VAL A 193 -10.82 3.64 -8.91
CA VAL A 193 -11.93 3.95 -9.81
C VAL A 193 -11.44 4.01 -11.25
N GLU A 194 -10.59 4.97 -11.58
CA GLU A 194 -10.18 5.26 -12.95
C GLU A 194 -9.27 4.16 -13.51
N SER A 195 -8.15 3.89 -12.83
CA SER A 195 -7.17 2.91 -13.25
C SER A 195 -7.70 1.48 -13.11
N PHE A 196 -8.53 1.21 -12.10
CA PHE A 196 -9.21 -0.07 -11.95
C PHE A 196 -10.17 -0.36 -13.10
N ASN A 197 -11.01 0.59 -13.52
CA ASN A 197 -11.87 0.39 -14.70
C ASN A 197 -11.03 0.24 -15.98
N ARG A 198 -9.96 1.03 -16.12
CA ARG A 198 -9.04 0.95 -17.27
C ARG A 198 -8.34 -0.42 -17.36
N LEU A 199 -7.98 -1.03 -16.22
CA LEU A 199 -7.41 -2.38 -16.17
C LEU A 199 -8.31 -3.42 -16.87
N TYR A 200 -9.62 -3.20 -16.84
CA TYR A 200 -10.63 -4.06 -17.48
C TYR A 200 -11.16 -3.50 -18.79
N GLY A 201 -10.43 -2.57 -19.43
CA GLY A 201 -10.82 -1.97 -20.71
C GLY A 201 -12.14 -1.19 -20.64
N GLY A 202 -12.45 -0.59 -19.49
CA GLY A 202 -13.68 0.19 -19.29
C GLY A 202 -14.92 -0.65 -18.96
N LYS A 203 -14.83 -1.99 -18.96
CA LYS A 203 -15.98 -2.89 -18.81
C LYS A 203 -16.62 -2.87 -17.42
N LEU A 204 -15.92 -2.43 -16.37
CA LEU A 204 -16.52 -2.36 -15.03
C LEU A 204 -17.66 -1.34 -15.00
N SER A 205 -17.53 -0.24 -15.75
CA SER A 205 -18.56 0.81 -15.81
C SER A 205 -19.95 0.35 -16.27
N ALA A 206 -20.04 -0.79 -16.96
CA ALA A 206 -21.30 -1.38 -17.40
C ALA A 206 -21.91 -2.38 -16.39
N LEU A 207 -21.27 -2.57 -15.24
CA LEU A 207 -21.73 -3.50 -14.20
C LEU A 207 -22.62 -2.78 -13.18
N PRO A 208 -23.75 -3.37 -12.76
CA PRO A 208 -24.65 -2.78 -11.76
C PRO A 208 -23.94 -2.39 -10.46
N SER A 209 -23.01 -3.21 -9.98
CA SER A 209 -22.29 -2.94 -8.73
C SER A 209 -21.22 -1.85 -8.85
N TRP A 210 -20.89 -1.36 -10.05
CA TRP A 210 -19.80 -0.40 -10.23
C TRP A 210 -20.08 0.98 -9.64
N GLU A 211 -21.27 1.52 -9.88
CA GLU A 211 -21.60 2.83 -9.34
C GLU A 211 -21.71 2.79 -7.81
N SER A 212 -22.22 1.68 -7.25
CA SER A 212 -22.21 1.44 -5.80
C SER A 212 -20.79 1.37 -5.23
N TRP A 213 -19.84 0.76 -5.95
CA TRP A 213 -18.43 0.73 -5.57
C TRP A 213 -17.84 2.14 -5.53
N ARG A 214 -18.04 2.91 -6.61
CA ARG A 214 -17.52 4.27 -6.75
C ARG A 214 -18.03 5.19 -5.64
N GLN A 215 -19.34 5.20 -5.41
CA GLN A 215 -19.96 5.99 -4.34
C GLN A 215 -19.55 5.53 -2.94
N GLY A 216 -19.38 4.23 -2.73
CA GLY A 216 -18.96 3.69 -1.45
C GLY A 216 -17.52 4.09 -1.09
N VAL A 217 -16.61 4.02 -2.07
CA VAL A 217 -15.22 4.49 -1.93
C VAL A 217 -15.17 5.99 -1.64
N GLU A 218 -15.94 6.80 -2.37
CA GLU A 218 -16.01 8.25 -2.16
C GLU A 218 -16.52 8.58 -0.75
N ARG A 219 -17.61 7.94 -0.32
CA ARG A 219 -18.24 8.14 0.99
C ARG A 219 -17.33 7.76 2.15
N ILE A 220 -16.61 6.65 2.06
CA ILE A 220 -15.71 6.21 3.13
C ILE A 220 -14.39 7.02 3.13
N GLY A 221 -14.01 7.60 1.99
CA GLY A 221 -12.74 8.30 1.80
C GLY A 221 -12.46 9.38 2.85
N GLU A 222 -13.41 10.28 3.12
CA GLU A 222 -13.22 11.34 4.13
C GLU A 222 -13.10 10.79 5.56
N ARG A 223 -13.75 9.66 5.86
CA ARG A 223 -13.63 8.99 7.16
C ARG A 223 -12.26 8.34 7.31
N CYS A 224 -11.79 7.69 6.26
CA CYS A 224 -10.43 7.12 6.21
C CYS A 224 -9.36 8.21 6.36
N ARG A 225 -9.54 9.35 5.70
CA ARG A 225 -8.67 10.52 5.88
C ARG A 225 -8.70 11.01 7.32
N GLY A 226 -9.90 11.20 7.88
CA GLY A 226 -10.09 11.61 9.27
C GLY A 226 -9.44 10.65 10.26
N ALA A 227 -9.40 9.35 9.95
CA ALA A 227 -8.71 8.36 10.77
C ALA A 227 -7.20 8.52 10.73
N PHE A 228 -6.59 8.68 9.54
CA PHE A 228 -5.15 8.97 9.45
C PHE A 228 -4.76 10.26 10.17
N GLU A 229 -5.63 11.27 10.13
CA GLU A 229 -5.44 12.55 10.82
C GLU A 229 -5.79 12.50 12.32
N GLY A 230 -6.25 11.35 12.84
CA GLY A 230 -6.58 11.17 14.25
C GLY A 230 -7.88 11.84 14.72
N ARG A 231 -8.75 12.23 13.79
CA ARG A 231 -10.03 12.92 14.04
C ARG A 231 -11.24 11.99 14.07
N VAL A 232 -11.17 10.84 13.41
CA VAL A 232 -12.28 9.90 13.23
C VAL A 232 -11.89 8.51 13.70
N ASN A 233 -12.78 7.84 14.43
CA ASN A 233 -12.63 6.42 14.74
C ASN A 233 -13.39 5.59 13.68
N LEU A 234 -12.68 4.85 12.83
CA LEU A 234 -13.29 4.03 11.77
C LEU A 234 -14.12 2.87 12.30
N HIS A 235 -13.93 2.46 13.57
CA HIS A 235 -14.72 1.38 14.17
C HIS A 235 -16.20 1.74 14.25
N ASP A 236 -16.53 3.03 14.33
CA ASP A 236 -17.90 3.54 14.33
C ASP A 236 -18.60 3.35 12.96
N PHE A 237 -17.85 3.01 11.90
CA PHE A 237 -18.32 2.86 10.53
C PHE A 237 -18.18 1.43 10.01
N GLY A 238 -18.10 0.44 10.91
CA GLY A 238 -17.93 -0.98 10.57
C GLY A 238 -18.96 -1.49 9.55
N GLN A 239 -20.24 -1.12 9.70
CA GLN A 239 -21.30 -1.53 8.76
C GLN A 239 -21.06 -1.01 7.33
N GLU A 240 -20.53 0.19 7.19
CA GLU A 240 -20.23 0.78 5.88
C GLU A 240 -19.03 0.10 5.22
N LEU A 241 -18.00 -0.24 6.01
CA LEU A 241 -16.86 -1.03 5.55
C LEU A 241 -17.30 -2.42 5.09
N SER A 242 -18.16 -3.11 5.86
CA SER A 242 -18.73 -4.40 5.48
C SER A 242 -19.56 -4.30 4.19
N ALA A 243 -20.38 -3.26 4.05
CA ALA A 243 -21.19 -3.03 2.86
C ALA A 243 -20.33 -2.76 1.61
N LEU A 244 -19.22 -2.03 1.77
CA LEU A 244 -18.27 -1.78 0.70
C LEU A 244 -17.53 -3.07 0.28
N ALA A 245 -17.11 -3.88 1.26
CA ALA A 245 -16.53 -5.20 1.00
C ALA A 245 -17.49 -6.12 0.23
N ALA A 246 -18.77 -6.13 0.61
CA ALA A 246 -19.80 -6.88 -0.09
C ALA A 246 -20.02 -6.37 -1.54
N THR A 247 -19.98 -5.05 -1.74
CA THR A 247 -20.07 -4.42 -3.07
C THR A 247 -18.91 -4.86 -3.96
N TYR A 248 -17.67 -4.84 -3.47
CA TYR A 248 -16.51 -5.33 -4.23
C TYR A 248 -16.66 -6.81 -4.61
N LYS A 249 -17.13 -7.65 -3.67
CA LYS A 249 -17.38 -9.07 -3.93
C LYS A 249 -18.43 -9.26 -5.04
N ARG A 250 -19.53 -8.50 -5.02
CA ARG A 250 -20.54 -8.53 -6.09
C ARG A 250 -19.98 -8.09 -7.42
N LEU A 251 -19.24 -6.98 -7.46
CA LEU A 251 -18.58 -6.48 -8.67
C LEU A 251 -17.69 -7.55 -9.32
N ARG A 252 -16.90 -8.26 -8.51
CA ARG A 252 -16.08 -9.39 -8.97
C ARG A 252 -16.93 -10.51 -9.57
N LEU A 253 -18.01 -10.91 -8.89
CA LEU A 253 -18.90 -11.98 -9.37
C LEU A 253 -19.61 -11.60 -10.67
N GLU A 254 -20.09 -10.36 -10.79
CA GLU A 254 -20.71 -9.83 -12.01
C GLU A 254 -19.73 -9.87 -13.19
N PHE A 255 -18.49 -9.41 -12.99
CA PHE A 255 -17.47 -9.42 -14.04
C PHE A 255 -17.12 -10.86 -14.46
N CYS A 256 -16.79 -11.72 -13.49
CA CYS A 256 -16.41 -13.12 -13.75
C CYS A 256 -17.57 -14.00 -14.21
N GLY A 257 -18.82 -13.55 -14.08
CA GLY A 257 -20.01 -14.22 -14.61
C GLY A 257 -20.33 -13.82 -16.04
N ARG A 258 -20.10 -12.54 -16.41
CA ARG A 258 -20.37 -12.01 -17.76
C ARG A 258 -19.27 -12.29 -18.79
N TRP A 259 -18.02 -12.43 -18.37
CA TRP A 259 -16.86 -12.41 -19.27
C TRP A 259 -15.91 -13.59 -19.07
N ARG A 260 -16.44 -14.81 -18.86
CA ARG A 260 -15.61 -16.04 -18.89
C ARG A 260 -15.16 -16.37 -20.30
#